data_AF-A0A821PJC2-F1
#
_entry.id   AF-A0A821PJC2-F1
#
_cell.length_a   1.000
_cell.length_b   1.000
_cell.length_c   1.000
_cell.angle_alpha   90.00
_cell.angle_beta   90.00
_cell.angle_gamma   90.00
#
_symmetry.space_group_name_H-M   'P 1'
#
loop_
_entity.id
_entity.type
_entity.pdbx_description
1 polymer ?
#
loop_
_entity_poly.entity_id
_entity_poly.type
_entity_poly.pdbx_seq_one_letter_code
_entity_poly.pdbx_strand_id
1 'polypeptide(L)' 'MARNGEPLQPWPQYSPAAKKYFQITPYHDFSPEPWYRDCSLFDQLEDEQIRIMFSITSSVL' A
#
# COMPACT_ATOMS: atom_id res chain seq x y z
N MET A 1 -7.37 4.84 -23.03
CA MET A 1 -7.90 3.61 -22.40
C MET A 1 -6.75 2.80 -21.87
N ALA A 2 -6.89 2.23 -20.67
CA ALA A 2 -5.97 1.21 -20.16
C ALA A 2 -6.08 -0.06 -21.04
N ARG A 3 -4.97 -0.72 -21.34
CA ARG A 3 -4.93 -1.86 -22.29
C ARG A 3 -4.37 -3.15 -21.71
N ASN A 4 -3.36 -3.06 -20.85
CA ASN A 4 -2.56 -4.21 -20.42
C ASN A 4 -2.22 -4.18 -18.91
N GLY A 5 -2.80 -3.25 -18.14
CA GLY A 5 -2.46 -3.08 -16.72
C GLY A 5 -1.10 -2.41 -16.49
N GLU A 6 -0.40 -2.02 -17.55
CA GLU A 6 0.89 -1.34 -17.46
C GLU A 6 0.73 0.17 -17.71
N PRO A 7 1.54 1.00 -17.03
CA PRO A 7 1.62 2.42 -17.31
C PRO A 7 2.27 2.69 -18.67
N LEU A 8 2.00 3.87 -19.24
CA LEU A 8 2.54 4.28 -20.55
C LEU A 8 4.06 4.45 -20.55
N GLN A 9 4.62 4.84 -19.42
CA GLN A 9 6.06 4.83 -19.17
C GLN A 9 6.38 3.63 -18.28
N PRO A 10 7.51 2.94 -18.47
CA PRO A 10 7.87 1.78 -17.67
C PRO A 10 8.02 2.19 -16.20
N TRP A 11 7.04 1.81 -15.37
CA TRP A 11 7.14 1.99 -13.93
C TRP A 11 7.69 0.69 -13.33
N PRO A 12 8.74 0.74 -12.51
CA PRO A 12 9.11 -0.40 -11.68
C PRO A 12 7.91 -0.85 -10.85
N GLN A 13 7.69 -2.16 -10.86
CA GLN A 13 6.67 -2.79 -10.03
C GLN A 13 6.95 -2.49 -8.55
N TYR A 14 5.90 -2.19 -7.80
CA TYR A 14 6.00 -2.00 -6.36
C TYR A 14 6.57 -3.25 -5.69
N SER A 15 7.55 -3.06 -4.81
CA SER A 15 8.14 -4.12 -3.99
C SER A 15 8.10 -3.72 -2.52
N PRO A 16 7.55 -4.54 -1.62
CA PRO A 16 7.59 -4.29 -0.17
C PRO A 16 9.01 -4.15 0.39
N ALA A 17 10.00 -4.79 -0.26
CA ALA A 17 11.41 -4.71 0.12
C ALA A 17 12.06 -3.39 -0.31
N ALA A 18 11.52 -2.74 -1.34
CA ALA A 18 12.00 -1.46 -1.85
C ALA A 18 10.80 -0.53 -2.07
N LYS A 19 10.25 -0.02 -0.96
CA LYS A 19 9.05 0.84 -0.95
C LYS A 19 9.36 2.15 -1.70
N LYS A 20 9.01 2.18 -2.98
CA LYS A 20 9.07 3.36 -3.84
C LYS A 20 7.67 3.67 -4.35
N TYR A 21 7.40 4.96 -4.53
CA TYR A 21 6.16 5.43 -5.14
C TYR A 21 6.48 6.42 -6.26
N PHE A 22 5.53 6.57 -7.19
CA PHE A 22 5.63 7.56 -8.25
C PHE A 22 4.94 8.85 -7.81
N GLN A 23 5.70 9.93 -7.73
CA GLN A 23 5.13 11.25 -7.49
C GLN A 23 4.68 11.86 -8.83
N ILE A 24 3.40 12.22 -8.91
CA ILE A 24 2.82 12.92 -10.06
C ILE A 24 2.64 14.37 -9.68
N THR A 25 3.30 15.30 -10.36
CA THR A 25 3.09 16.74 -10.17
C THR A 25 2.71 17.40 -11.50
N PRO A 26 2.01 18.55 -11.48
CA PRO A 26 1.55 19.19 -12.72
C PRO A 26 2.67 19.67 -13.66
N TYR A 27 3.91 19.79 -13.17
CA TYR A 27 5.01 20.47 -13.86
C TYR A 27 6.32 19.69 -13.91
N HIS A 28 6.38 18.49 -13.32
CA HIS A 28 7.58 17.65 -13.39
C HIS A 28 7.26 16.31 -14.02
N ASP A 29 8.27 15.78 -14.71
CA ASP A 29 8.30 14.39 -15.13
C ASP A 29 8.25 13.46 -13.92
N PHE A 30 7.72 12.26 -14.13
CA PHE A 30 7.50 11.25 -13.10
C PHE A 30 8.84 10.89 -12.41
N SER A 31 8.93 11.12 -11.09
CA SER A 31 10.10 10.74 -10.28
C SER A 31 9.76 9.60 -9.32
N PRO A 32 10.59 8.52 -9.26
CA PRO A 32 10.47 7.50 -8.24
C PRO A 32 11.02 8.01 -6.91
N GLU A 33 10.15 8.18 -5.92
CA GLU A 33 10.52 8.66 -4.60
C GLU A 33 10.53 7.51 -3.57
N PRO A 34 11.47 7.50 -2.62
CA PRO A 34 11.46 6.57 -1.50
C PRO A 34 10.28 6.86 -0.56
N TRP A 35 9.59 5.80 -0.15
CA TRP A 35 8.51 5.89 0.84
C TRP A 35 9.05 5.67 2.26
N TYR A 36 9.21 6.77 3.01
CA TYR A 36 9.70 6.73 4.40
C TYR A 36 8.59 6.76 5.46
N ARG A 37 7.32 6.63 5.08
CA ARG A 37 6.24 6.67 6.07
C ARG A 37 6.15 5.34 6.80
N ASP A 38 6.09 5.43 8.12
CA ASP A 38 5.80 4.30 8.97
C ASP A 38 4.28 4.14 9.10
N CYS A 39 3.77 3.02 8.60
CA CYS A 39 2.35 2.66 8.66
C CYS A 39 2.05 1.71 9.83
N SER A 40 3.06 1.34 10.64
CA SER A 40 2.95 0.27 11.63
C SER A 40 1.84 0.47 12.65
N LEU A 41 1.54 1.73 13.01
CA LEU A 41 0.44 2.04 13.92
C LEU A 41 -0.90 1.58 13.33
N PHE A 42 -1.15 1.88 12.06
CA PHE A 42 -2.40 1.50 11.41
C PHE A 42 -2.45 0.00 11.14
N ASP A 43 -1.33 -0.60 10.77
CA ASP A 43 -1.20 -2.06 10.62
C ASP A 43 -1.57 -2.76 11.95
N GLN A 44 -1.09 -2.24 13.08
CA GLN A 44 -1.40 -2.78 14.41
C GLN A 44 -2.88 -2.62 14.79
N LEU A 45 -3.47 -1.46 14.50
CA LEU A 45 -4.89 -1.21 14.79
C LEU A 45 -5.82 -2.10 13.96
N GLU A 46 -5.50 -2.34 12.69
CA GLU A 46 -6.24 -3.26 11.82
C GLU A 46 -6.15 -4.70 12.36
N ASP A 47 -4.94 -5.14 12.72
CA ASP A 47 -4.72 -6.46 13.32
C ASP A 47 -5.49 -6.64 14.64
N GLU A 48 -5.49 -5.63 15.51
CA GLU A 48 -6.22 -5.68 16.79
C GLU A 48 -7.74 -5.73 16.56
N GLN A 49 -8.26 -4.92 15.63
CA GLN A 49 -9.68 -4.91 15.30
C GLN A 49 -10.14 -6.26 14.73
N ILE A 50 -9.35 -6.86 13.84
CA ILE A 50 -9.61 -8.20 13.29
C ILE A 50 -9.64 -9.23 14.43
N ARG A 51 -8.65 -9.21 15.34
CA ARG A 51 -8.60 -10.12 16.48
C ARG A 51 -9.83 -9.98 17.37
N ILE A 52 -10.26 -8.76 17.69
CA ILE A 52 -11.47 -8.53 18.51
C ILE A 52 -12.71 -9.06 17.78
N MET A 53 -12.88 -8.71 16.52
CA MET A 53 -14.05 -9.10 15.73
C MET A 53 -14.21 -10.62 15.62
N PHE A 54 -13.12 -11.36 15.40
CA PHE A 54 -13.16 -12.82 15.23
C PHE A 54 -12.98 -13.63 16.52
N SER A 55 -12.43 -13.06 17.60
CA SER A 55 -12.35 -13.73 18.91
C SER A 55 -13.71 -13.83 19.61
N ILE A 56 -14.59 -12.84 19.39
CA ILE A 56 -15.96 -12.85 19.94
C ILE A 56 -16.80 -13.99 19.30
N THR A 57 -16.55 -14.34 18.04
CA THR A 57 -17.32 -15.39 17.33
C THR A 57 -16.98 -16.82 17.76
N SER A 58 -15.81 -17.06 18.36
CA SER A 58 -15.42 -18.41 18.81
C SER A 58 -15.93 -18.77 20.22
N SER A 59 -16.49 -17.82 20.96
CA SER A 59 -16.96 -18.06 22.35
C SER A 59 -18.47 -18.32 22.46
N VAL A 60 -19.17 -18.42 21.33
CA VAL A 60 -20.64 -18.61 21.27
C VAL A 60 -21.02 -19.93 20.57
N LEU A 61 -20.09 -20.87 20.43
CA LEU A 61 -20.34 -22.24 19.98
C LEU A 61 -19.98 -23.25 21.07
#